data_AF-A0A949CTN0-F1
#
_entry.id   AF-A0A949CTN0-F1
#
_cell.length_a   1.000
_cell.length_b   1.000
_cell.length_c   1.000
_cell.angle_alpha   90.00
_cell.angle_beta   90.00
_cell.angle_gamma   90.00
#
_symmetry.space_group_name_H-M   'P 1'
#
loop_
_entity.id
_entity.type
_entity.pdbx_description
1 polymer ?
#
loop_
_entity_poly.entity_id
_entity_poly.type
_entity_poly.pdbx_seq_one_letter_code
_entity_poly.pdbx_strand_id
1 'polypeptide(L)'
;TIMIGEKHIQLGQINTPIQDGMILSGSEQQTYHRRAGTSWPLAIDNTVASNMQFGSWHSGVVQFVFGDGSVRGLSVNVPGTVLGYLAARDDGQVAEIDQ
;
A
#
# COMPACT_ATOMS: atom_id res chain seq x y z
N THR A 1 6.94 -11.34 1.30
CA THR A 1 7.31 -9.91 1.21
C THR A 1 6.58 -9.23 0.08
N ILE A 2 6.06 -8.03 0.33
CA ILE A 2 5.43 -7.14 -0.66
C ILE A 2 6.51 -6.48 -1.51
N MET A 3 6.31 -6.44 -2.84
CA MET A 3 7.21 -5.80 -3.80
C MET A 3 6.59 -4.54 -4.39
N ILE A 4 5.34 -4.62 -4.84
CA ILE A 4 4.58 -3.51 -5.42
C ILE A 4 3.18 -3.55 -4.82
N GLY A 5 2.58 -2.38 -4.56
CA GLY A 5 1.20 -2.27 -4.11
C GLY A 5 0.51 -1.07 -4.73
N GLU A 6 -0.81 -1.04 -4.63
CA GLU A 6 -1.61 0.05 -5.17
C GLU A 6 -1.35 1.39 -4.46
N LYS A 7 -1.29 2.43 -5.28
CA LYS A 7 -1.08 3.79 -4.84
C LYS A 7 -2.40 4.35 -4.31
N HIS A 8 -2.45 4.71 -3.03
CA HIS A 8 -3.57 5.47 -2.51
C HIS A 8 -3.62 6.86 -3.16
N ILE A 9 -4.73 7.15 -3.84
CA ILE A 9 -5.08 8.47 -4.38
C ILE A 9 -6.43 8.85 -3.79
N GLN A 10 -6.44 9.90 -2.97
CA GLN A 10 -7.67 10.39 -2.35
C GLN A 10 -8.62 10.96 -3.41
N LEU A 11 -9.92 10.85 -3.16
CA LEU A 11 -10.97 11.49 -3.95
C LEU A 11 -10.70 12.99 -4.08
N GLY A 12 -10.80 13.50 -5.31
CA GLY A 12 -10.46 14.90 -5.63
C GLY A 12 -8.97 15.19 -5.77
N GLN A 13 -8.10 14.18 -5.68
CA GLN A 13 -6.65 14.31 -5.93
C GLN A 13 -6.19 13.63 -7.24
N ILE A 14 -7.13 13.10 -8.03
CA ILE A 14 -6.85 12.62 -9.39
C ILE A 14 -6.31 13.79 -10.24
N ASN A 15 -5.33 13.51 -11.09
CA ASN A 15 -4.61 14.49 -11.93
C ASN A 15 -3.79 15.53 -11.14
N THR A 16 -3.56 15.34 -9.84
CA THR A 16 -2.65 16.20 -9.11
C THR A 16 -1.22 15.68 -9.24
N PRO A 17 -0.21 16.54 -9.53
CA PRO A 17 1.14 16.07 -9.84
C PRO A 17 1.82 15.24 -8.74
N ILE A 18 1.48 15.50 -7.47
CA ILE A 18 2.13 14.86 -6.33
C ILE A 18 1.41 13.55 -5.93
N GLN A 19 0.08 13.52 -5.91
CA GLN A 19 -0.68 12.38 -5.41
C GLN A 19 -0.95 11.36 -6.53
N ASP A 20 -1.18 11.85 -7.74
CA ASP A 20 -1.37 11.06 -8.97
C ASP A 20 -0.15 11.16 -9.91
N GLY A 21 1.03 11.42 -9.34
CA GLY A 21 2.29 11.45 -10.08
C GLY A 21 2.76 10.07 -10.53
N MET A 22 3.69 10.00 -11.48
CA MET A 22 4.24 8.73 -11.96
C MET A 22 5.13 8.04 -10.91
N ILE A 23 5.07 6.70 -10.82
CA ILE A 23 5.86 5.93 -9.86
C ILE A 23 7.38 5.97 -10.12
N LEU A 24 7.78 6.32 -11.35
CA LEU A 24 9.19 6.41 -11.75
C LEU A 24 9.77 7.81 -11.57
N SER A 25 9.02 8.75 -11.00
CA SER A 25 9.55 10.09 -10.70
C SER A 25 10.47 10.03 -9.48
N GLY A 26 11.60 10.73 -9.52
CA GLY A 26 12.54 10.85 -8.40
C GLY A 26 12.38 12.14 -7.58
N SER A 27 11.47 13.03 -7.98
CA SER A 27 11.37 14.40 -7.43
C SER A 27 10.63 14.45 -6.09
N GLU A 28 9.40 13.94 -6.02
CA GLU A 28 8.57 13.97 -4.81
C GLU A 28 8.35 12.57 -4.26
N GLN A 29 8.74 12.37 -3.01
CA GLN A 29 8.59 11.12 -2.27
C GLN A 29 7.18 10.51 -2.33
N GLN A 30 6.16 11.36 -2.32
CA GLN A 30 4.74 10.98 -2.37
C GLN A 30 4.34 10.36 -3.71
N THR A 31 5.14 10.48 -4.76
CA THR A 31 4.81 9.96 -6.10
C THR A 31 5.21 8.49 -6.27
N TYR A 32 6.31 8.07 -5.62
CA TYR A 32 6.94 6.76 -5.88
C TYR A 32 6.91 5.79 -4.70
N HIS A 33 6.89 6.26 -3.44
CA HIS A 33 6.93 5.35 -2.30
C HIS A 33 5.60 5.26 -1.57
N ARG A 34 5.32 4.07 -1.03
CA ARG A 34 4.24 3.83 -0.07
C ARG A 34 4.78 2.96 1.06
N ARG A 35 4.22 3.16 2.24
CA ARG A 35 4.67 2.56 3.50
C ARG A 35 3.59 1.62 4.03
N ALA A 36 4.03 0.60 4.75
CA ALA A 36 3.19 -0.40 5.38
C ALA A 36 3.70 -0.63 6.81
N GLY A 37 2.79 -0.82 7.76
CA GLY A 37 3.12 -1.04 9.17
C GLY A 37 2.07 -0.43 10.10
N THR A 38 2.28 -0.53 11.42
CA THR A 38 1.35 0.02 12.42
C THR A 38 1.09 1.52 12.26
N SER A 39 2.09 2.29 11.83
CA SER A 39 1.94 3.74 11.56
C SER A 39 1.48 4.07 10.13
N TRP A 40 1.42 3.07 9.24
CA TRP A 40 0.98 3.17 7.85
C TRP A 40 0.02 2.02 7.52
N PRO A 41 -1.18 1.99 8.14
CA PRO A 41 -2.21 1.00 7.80
C PRO A 41 -2.71 1.23 6.38
N LEU A 42 -3.39 0.25 5.78
CA LEU A 42 -4.02 0.45 4.46
C LEU A 42 -5.11 1.53 4.52
N ALA A 43 -5.26 2.29 3.44
CA ALA A 43 -6.41 3.17 3.29
C ALA A 43 -7.69 2.33 3.16
N ILE A 44 -8.71 2.65 3.96
CA ILE A 44 -9.99 1.89 3.97
C ILE A 44 -10.83 2.11 2.70
N ASP A 45 -10.72 3.29 2.09
CA ASP A 45 -11.37 3.68 0.84
C ASP A 45 -10.68 4.91 0.24
N ASN A 46 -11.20 5.44 -0.86
CA ASN A 46 -10.64 6.61 -1.54
C ASN A 46 -10.92 7.96 -0.83
N THR A 47 -11.74 8.01 0.21
CA THR A 47 -12.10 9.26 0.90
C THR A 47 -11.09 9.65 1.96
N VAL A 48 -10.29 8.70 2.45
CA VAL A 48 -9.32 8.97 3.51
C VAL A 48 -8.12 9.77 3.02
N ALA A 49 -7.60 10.63 3.90
CA ALA A 49 -6.39 11.40 3.63
C ALA A 49 -5.18 10.48 3.42
N SER A 50 -4.28 10.92 2.54
CA SER A 50 -3.00 10.23 2.35
C SER A 50 -2.07 10.48 3.55
N ASN A 51 -1.58 9.39 4.09
CA ASN A 51 -0.52 9.19 5.07
C ASN A 51 0.68 8.45 4.42
N MET A 52 0.84 8.54 3.08
CA MET A 52 1.83 7.76 2.31
C MET A 52 1.64 6.24 2.41
N GLN A 53 0.44 5.78 2.75
CA GLN A 53 0.04 4.38 2.84
C GLN A 53 -0.46 3.83 1.51
N PHE A 54 -0.41 2.51 1.36
CA PHE A 54 -1.07 1.83 0.25
C PHE A 54 -2.60 1.93 0.36
N GLY A 55 -3.29 1.87 -0.78
CA GLY A 55 -4.74 2.03 -0.84
C GLY A 55 -5.29 1.77 -2.23
N SER A 56 -6.58 1.45 -2.30
CA SER A 56 -7.27 1.12 -3.54
C SER A 56 -8.57 1.90 -3.66
N TRP A 57 -9.03 2.06 -4.91
CA TRP A 57 -10.39 2.48 -5.21
C TRP A 57 -11.38 1.30 -5.20
N HIS A 58 -10.88 0.07 -5.12
CA HIS A 58 -11.70 -1.11 -4.88
C HIS A 58 -12.14 -1.15 -3.41
N SER A 59 -13.41 -1.51 -3.16
CA SER A 59 -13.94 -1.57 -1.80
C SER A 59 -13.35 -2.75 -1.03
N GLY A 60 -12.77 -2.48 0.14
CA GLY A 60 -12.41 -3.49 1.13
C GLY A 60 -11.11 -4.26 0.88
N VAL A 61 -10.43 -4.04 -0.26
CA VAL A 61 -9.21 -4.75 -0.64
C VAL A 61 -8.19 -3.82 -1.27
N VAL A 62 -6.91 -4.13 -1.08
CA VAL A 62 -5.77 -3.50 -1.77
C VAL A 62 -4.92 -4.58 -2.43
N GLN A 63 -4.60 -4.40 -3.70
CA GLN A 63 -3.84 -5.37 -4.48
C GLN A 63 -2.32 -5.18 -4.30
N PHE A 64 -1.63 -6.30 -4.15
CA PHE A 64 -0.17 -6.33 -4.01
C PHE A 64 0.45 -7.41 -4.89
N VAL A 65 1.64 -7.13 -5.40
CA VAL A 65 2.58 -8.08 -5.99
C VAL A 65 3.57 -8.50 -4.90
N PHE A 66 3.76 -9.80 -4.71
CA PHE A 66 4.68 -10.37 -3.74
C PHE A 66 6.01 -10.80 -4.36
N GLY A 67 7.01 -11.06 -3.53
CA GLY A 67 8.36 -11.48 -3.94
C GLY A 67 8.40 -12.78 -4.75
N ASP A 68 7.36 -13.60 -4.67
CA ASP A 68 7.16 -14.81 -5.47
C ASP A 68 6.51 -14.54 -6.85
N GLY A 69 6.24 -13.28 -7.18
CA GLY A 69 5.54 -12.86 -8.40
C GLY A 69 4.02 -13.05 -8.35
N SER A 70 3.47 -13.59 -7.27
CA SER A 70 2.02 -13.72 -7.11
C SER A 70 1.36 -12.37 -6.85
N VAL A 71 0.12 -12.23 -7.31
CA VAL A 71 -0.74 -11.07 -7.01
C VAL A 71 -1.79 -11.51 -6.02
N ARG A 72 -1.89 -10.82 -4.89
CA ARG A 72 -2.90 -11.10 -3.86
C ARG A 72 -3.52 -9.81 -3.37
N GLY A 73 -4.84 -9.85 -3.14
CA GLY A 73 -5.57 -8.80 -2.46
C GLY A 73 -5.44 -8.97 -0.95
N LEU A 74 -5.18 -7.89 -0.24
CA LEU A 74 -5.22 -7.84 1.22
C LEU A 74 -6.44 -7.04 1.67
N SER A 75 -7.16 -7.55 2.67
CA SER A 75 -8.24 -6.79 3.30
C SER A 75 -7.72 -5.47 3.86
N VAL A 76 -8.47 -4.37 3.70
CA VAL A 76 -8.14 -3.08 4.32
C VAL A 76 -8.08 -3.13 5.84
N ASN A 77 -8.67 -4.17 6.45
CA ASN A 77 -8.66 -4.40 7.90
C ASN A 77 -7.46 -5.21 8.39
N VAL A 78 -6.53 -5.59 7.50
CA VAL A 78 -5.33 -6.33 7.89
C VAL A 78 -4.56 -5.55 8.97
N PRO A 79 -4.16 -6.19 10.09
CA PRO A 79 -3.48 -5.48 11.17
C PRO A 79 -2.18 -4.82 10.70
N GLY A 80 -1.91 -3.62 11.20
CA GLY A 80 -0.68 -2.89 10.85
C GLY A 80 0.62 -3.63 11.21
N THR A 81 0.59 -4.50 12.23
CA THR A 81 1.72 -5.38 12.57
C THR A 81 1.99 -6.41 11.48
N VAL A 82 0.94 -7.06 10.96
CA VAL A 82 1.03 -8.02 9.84
C VAL A 82 1.54 -7.32 8.59
N LEU A 83 1.05 -6.10 8.28
CA LEU A 83 1.59 -5.29 7.18
C LEU A 83 3.08 -5.00 7.35
N GLY A 84 3.53 -4.74 8.59
CA GLY A 84 4.94 -4.55 8.91
C GLY A 84 5.79 -5.76 8.54
N TYR A 85 5.37 -6.96 8.94
CA TYR A 85 6.06 -8.20 8.58
C TYR A 85 6.06 -8.46 7.08
N LEU A 86 4.94 -8.18 6.40
CA LEU A 86 4.85 -8.36 4.95
C LEU A 86 5.74 -7.38 4.17
N ALA A 87 5.96 -6.18 4.70
CA ALA A 87 6.82 -5.16 4.07
C ALA A 87 8.30 -5.32 4.43
N ALA A 88 8.62 -6.00 5.53
CA ALA A 88 9.98 -6.34 5.88
C ALA A 88 10.53 -7.46 4.97
N ARG A 89 11.78 -7.28 4.52
CA ARG A 89 12.47 -8.27 3.68
C ARG A 89 13.31 -9.26 4.49
N ASP A 90 13.78 -8.85 5.66
CA ASP A 90 14.83 -9.54 6.42
C ASP A 90 14.58 -9.50 7.93
N ASP A 91 13.32 -9.67 8.36
CA ASP A 91 12.96 -9.73 9.78
C ASP A 91 12.87 -11.17 10.33
N GLY A 92 13.02 -12.17 9.45
CA GLY A 92 12.92 -13.58 9.79
C GLY A 92 11.51 -14.02 10.23
N GLN A 93 10.48 -13.18 10.06
CA GLN A 93 9.11 -13.48 10.47
C GLN A 93 8.29 -13.99 9.28
N VAL A 94 7.46 -15.00 9.53
CA VAL A 94 6.48 -15.49 8.57
C VAL A 94 5.11 -14.95 8.99
N ALA A 95 4.49 -14.17 8.11
CA ALA A 95 3.12 -13.69 8.28
C ALA A 95 2.17 -14.54 7.44
N GLU A 96 1.25 -15.22 8.10
CA GLU A 96 0.13 -15.89 7.43
C GLU A 96 -1.03 -14.91 7.26
N ILE A 97 -1.71 -15.01 6.12
CA ILE A 97 -2.86 -14.18 5.79
C ILE A 97 -3.99 -15.12 5.42
N ASP A 98 -5.05 -15.12 6.21
CA ASP A 98 -6.29 -15.78 5.83
C ASP A 98 -6.90 -15.00 4.65
N GLN A 99 -6.99 -15.66 3.50
CA GLN A 99 -7.49 -15.06 2.25
C GLN A 99 -9.01 -15.04 2.20
#